data_AF-A0A382REL7-F1
#
_entry.id   AF-A0A382REL7-F1
#
_cell.length_a   1.000
_cell.length_b   1.000
_cell.length_c   1.000
_cell.angle_alpha   90.00
_cell.angle_beta   90.00
_cell.angle_gamma   90.00
#
_symmetry.space_group_name_H-M   'P 1'
#
loop_
_entity.id
_entity.type
_entity.pdbx_description
1 polymer ?
#
loop_
_entity_poly.entity_id
_entity_poly.type
_entity_poly.pdbx_seq_one_letter_code
_entity_poly.pdbx_strand_id
1 'polypeptide(L)' 'NDLEKIVLKKYPKLQKLKSFMEKLPNVKIVRMSGSGSIFIAYFKSKNASINAAKLLKRTYKNYWCILSKTI' A
#
# COMPACT_ATOMS: atom_id res chain seq x y z
N ASN A 1 -0.27 -13.66 -3.48
CA ASN A 1 -0.79 -13.12 -4.75
C ASN A 1 0.28 -13.38 -5.79
N ASP A 2 0.04 -14.37 -6.63
CA ASP A 2 1.07 -14.92 -7.51
C ASP A 2 1.43 -13.95 -8.64
N LEU A 3 0.51 -13.05 -8.98
CA LEU A 3 0.72 -11.99 -9.98
C LEU A 3 1.61 -10.85 -9.46
N GLU A 4 1.78 -10.73 -8.15
CA GLU A 4 2.52 -9.59 -7.58
C GLU A 4 3.96 -9.55 -8.07
N LYS A 5 4.67 -10.69 -8.05
CA LYS A 5 6.08 -10.75 -8.46
C LYS A 5 6.28 -10.32 -9.92
N ILE A 6 5.41 -10.77 -10.83
CA ILE A 6 5.53 -10.44 -12.25
C ILE A 6 5.16 -8.97 -12.52
N VAL A 7 4.14 -8.45 -11.83
CA VAL A 7 3.73 -7.03 -11.91
C VAL A 7 4.82 -6.11 -11.38
N LEU A 8 5.44 -6.43 -10.25
CA LEU A 8 6.54 -5.61 -9.70
C LEU A 8 7.76 -5.59 -10.63
N LYS A 9 8.08 -6.72 -11.28
CA LYS A 9 9.17 -6.80 -12.26
C LYS A 9 8.85 -5.97 -13.52
N LYS A 10 7.61 -6.03 -14.00
CA LYS A 10 7.16 -5.32 -15.21
C LYS A 10 6.99 -3.82 -14.98
N TYR A 11 6.60 -3.41 -13.78
CA TYR A 11 6.30 -2.01 -13.44
C TYR A 11 7.11 -1.52 -12.24
N PRO A 12 8.35 -1.03 -12.45
CA PRO A 12 9.21 -0.56 -11.36
C PRO A 12 8.60 0.56 -10.50
N LYS A 13 7.67 1.35 -11.05
CA LYS A 13 6.92 2.37 -10.30
C LYS A 13 6.08 1.73 -9.17
N LEU A 14 5.47 0.58 -9.44
CA LEU A 14 4.70 -0.18 -8.44
C LEU A 14 5.61 -0.83 -7.40
N GLN A 15 6.81 -1.28 -7.81
CA GLN A 15 7.82 -1.78 -6.87
C GLN A 15 8.27 -0.69 -5.90
N LYS A 16 8.58 0.51 -6.39
CA LYS A 16 8.92 1.66 -5.52
C LYS A 16 7.78 2.01 -4.56
N LEU A 17 6.54 2.00 -5.03
CA LEU A 17 5.37 2.24 -4.18
C LEU A 17 5.23 1.17 -3.09
N LYS A 18 5.34 -0.11 -3.46
CA LYS A 18 5.25 -1.21 -2.49
C LYS A 18 6.36 -1.11 -1.44
N SER A 19 7.61 -0.92 -1.85
CA SER A 19 8.75 -0.77 -0.93
C SER A 19 8.63 0.46 -0.03
N PHE A 20 8.00 1.53 -0.49
CA PHE A 20 7.64 2.66 0.36
C PHE A 20 6.58 2.27 1.40
N MET A 21 5.51 1.60 0.98
CA MET A 21 4.43 1.17 1.86
C MET A 21 4.89 0.17 2.93
N GLU A 22 5.81 -0.73 2.59
CA GLU A 22 6.40 -1.69 3.53
C GLU A 22 7.25 -1.03 4.63
N LYS A 23 7.73 0.20 4.40
CA LYS A 23 8.49 1.00 5.37
C LYS A 23 7.60 1.90 6.23
N LEU A 24 6.28 1.86 6.06
CA LEU A 24 5.36 2.69 6.85
C LEU A 24 5.38 2.26 8.33
N PRO A 25 5.33 3.20 9.28
CA PRO A 25 5.31 2.87 10.70
C PRO A 25 4.12 1.98 11.06
N ASN A 26 4.37 0.92 11.82
CA ASN A 26 3.36 -0.01 12.34
C ASN A 26 2.57 -0.78 11.25
N VAL A 27 3.03 -0.80 10.00
CA VAL A 27 2.47 -1.66 8.96
C VAL A 27 2.72 -3.12 9.31
N LYS A 28 1.73 -3.98 9.06
CA LYS A 28 1.84 -5.43 9.30
C LYS A 28 2.16 -6.18 8.02
N ILE A 29 1.39 -5.90 6.99
CA ILE A 29 1.54 -6.53 5.70
C ILE A 29 1.08 -5.56 4.61
N VAL A 30 1.82 -5.58 3.50
CA VAL A 30 1.47 -4.88 2.27
C VAL A 30 1.34 -5.93 1.18
N ARG A 31 0.19 -5.94 0.50
CA ARG A 31 -0.09 -6.89 -0.57
C ARG A 31 -0.83 -6.23 -1.73
N MET A 32 -0.59 -6.70 -2.93
CA MET A 32 -1.37 -6.33 -4.10
C MET A 32 -2.74 -7.02 -4.06
N SER A 33 -3.79 -6.29 -4.44
CA SER A 33 -5.14 -6.83 -4.62
C SER A 33 -5.37 -7.24 -6.08
N GLY A 34 -5.92 -8.44 -6.30
CA GLY A 34 -6.21 -8.97 -7.65
C GLY A 34 -4.99 -8.98 -8.57
N SER A 35 -5.18 -8.57 -9.83
CA SER A 35 -4.10 -8.36 -10.81
C SER A 35 -3.39 -7.02 -10.67
N GLY A 36 -3.71 -6.23 -9.65
CA GLY A 36 -3.22 -4.86 -9.48
C GLY A 36 -4.09 -3.82 -10.20
N SER A 37 -3.73 -2.54 -10.15
CA SER A 37 -2.54 -1.92 -9.53
C SER A 37 -2.72 -1.51 -8.06
N ILE A 38 -3.79 -1.98 -7.41
CA ILE A 38 -4.13 -1.63 -6.04
C ILE A 38 -3.23 -2.36 -5.04
N PHE A 39 -2.66 -1.61 -4.09
CA PHE A 39 -1.97 -2.14 -2.92
C PHE A 39 -2.78 -1.87 -1.65
N ILE A 40 -2.81 -2.85 -0.75
CA ILE A 40 -3.48 -2.79 0.53
C ILE A 40 -2.42 -2.94 1.62
N ALA A 41 -2.38 -1.98 2.55
CA ALA A 41 -1.57 -2.04 3.75
C ALA A 41 -2.46 -2.26 4.98
N TYR A 42 -2.14 -3.27 5.77
CA TYR A 42 -2.87 -3.61 7.00
C TYR A 42 -2.11 -3.09 8.22
N PHE A 43 -2.86 -2.59 9.20
CA PHE A 43 -2.34 -2.01 10.44
C PHE A 43 -3.06 -2.61 11.64
N LYS A 44 -2.36 -2.75 12.77
CA LYS A 44 -2.98 -3.22 14.04
C LYS A 44 -3.85 -2.15 14.71
N SER A 45 -3.63 -0.88 14.43
CA SER A 45 -4.37 0.21 15.07
C SER A 45 -4.94 1.19 14.05
N LYS A 46 -6.12 1.72 14.37
CA LYS A 46 -6.79 2.74 13.57
C LYS A 46 -5.91 4.00 13.42
N ASN A 47 -5.27 4.44 14.50
CA ASN A 47 -4.40 5.62 14.47
C ASN A 47 -3.20 5.44 13.53
N ALA A 48 -2.57 4.27 13.53
CA ALA A 48 -1.49 3.97 12.59
C ALA A 48 -1.96 4.03 11.13
N SER A 49 -3.12 3.44 10.82
CA SER A 49 -3.70 3.48 9.47
C SER A 49 -4.07 4.90 9.01
N ILE A 50 -4.57 5.75 9.91
CA ILE A 50 -4.88 7.16 9.61
C ILE A 50 -3.60 7.93 9.30
N ASN A 51 -2.56 7.77 10.11
CA ASN A 51 -1.27 8.44 9.92
C ASN A 51 -0.60 7.99 8.61
N ALA A 52 -0.63 6.69 8.32
CA ALA A 52 -0.14 6.13 7.07
C ALA A 52 -0.90 6.68 5.86
N ALA A 53 -2.24 6.76 5.92
CA ALA A 53 -3.05 7.32 4.85
C ALA A 53 -2.75 8.81 4.60
N LYS A 54 -2.57 9.61 5.67
CA LYS A 54 -2.15 11.01 5.55
C LYS A 54 -0.79 11.14 4.86
N LEU A 55 0.18 10.32 5.27
CA LEU A 55 1.52 10.32 4.67
C LEU A 55 1.46 9.92 3.18
N LEU A 56 0.72 8.87 2.84
CA LEU A 56 0.54 8.41 1.46
C LEU A 56 -0.08 9.51 0.57
N LYS A 57 -1.15 10.16 1.02
CA LYS A 57 -1.80 11.26 0.29
C LYS A 57 -0.85 12.45 0.07
N ARG A 58 0.03 12.74 1.04
CA ARG A 58 1.02 13.82 0.93
C ARG A 58 2.13 13.48 -0.09
N THR A 59 2.62 12.24 -0.06
CA THR A 59 3.72 11.79 -0.92
C THR A 59 3.26 11.47 -2.35
N TYR A 60 2.09 10.87 -2.50
CA TYR A 60 1.53 10.40 -3.76
C TYR A 60 0.22 11.14 -4.09
N LYS A 61 0.30 12.45 -4.34
CA LYS A 61 -0.87 13.33 -4.54
C LYS A 61 -1.78 12.90 -5.71
N ASN A 62 -1.23 12.24 -6.72
CA ASN A 62 -1.96 11.79 -7.90
C ASN A 62 -2.57 10.37 -7.75
N TYR A 63 -2.48 9.77 -6.57
CA TYR A 63 -2.96 8.41 -6.32
C TYR A 63 -4.23 8.45 -5.48
N TRP A 64 -5.20 7.62 -5.85
CA TRP A 64 -6.41 7.46 -5.07
C TRP A 64 -6.14 6.62 -3.81
N CYS A 65 -6.31 7.20 -2.62
CA CYS A 65 -6.02 6.56 -1.34
C CYS A 65 -7.23 6.61 -0.41
N ILE A 66 -7.74 5.44 -0.02
CA ILE A 66 -8.91 5.26 0.86
C ILE A 66 -8.49 4.51 2.12
N LEU A 67 -9.09 4.87 3.25
CA LEU A 67 -9.00 4.12 4.50
C LEU A 67 -10.24 3.23 4.63
N SER A 68 -10.06 1.96 4.97
CA SER A 68 -11.16 1.02 5.20
C SER A 68 -10.97 0.25 6.51
N LYS A 69 -12.08 -0.19 7.11
CA LYS A 69 -12.11 -1.05 8.29
C LYS A 69 -12.28 -2.50 7.81
N THR A 70 -11.40 -3.40 8.23
CA THR A 70 -11.58 -4.84 8.07
C THR A 70 -12.64 -5.35 9.04
N ILE A 71 -13.49 -6.27 8.55
CA ILE A 71 -14.57 -6.93 9.30
C ILE A 71 -13.98 -7.75 10.45
#